data_AF-A0A968APE6-F1
#
_entry.id   AF-A0A968APE6-F1
#
_cell.length_a   1.000
_cell.length_b   1.000
_cell.length_c   1.000
_cell.angle_alpha   90.00
_cell.angle_beta   90.00
_cell.angle_gamma   90.00
#
_symmetry.space_group_name_H-M   'P 1'
#
loop_
_entity.id
_entity.type
_entity.pdbx_description
1 polymer ?
#
loop_
_entity_poly.entity_id
_entity_poly.type
_entity_poly.pdbx_seq_one_letter_code
_entity_poly.pdbx_strand_id
1 'polypeptide(L)' 'MGAHEIPDEYRNHRKKYIDILIKEMIPAVAEEKLAVFCDVFCEKDVFTVEESERILLTAKAHGLIPKLHADELHYTGG' A
#
# COMPACT_ATOMS: atom_id res chain seq x y z
N MET A 1 -3.71 -0.57 8.29
CA MET A 1 -3.58 -1.71 7.35
C MET A 1 -2.17 -1.76 6.85
N GLY A 2 -1.59 -2.95 6.84
CA GLY A 2 -0.25 -3.18 6.31
C GLY A 2 -0.34 -3.99 5.03
N ALA A 3 0.13 -3.43 3.92
CA ALA A 3 0.40 -4.17 2.70
C ALA A 3 1.82 -4.74 2.83
N HIS A 4 1.97 -5.84 3.58
CA HIS A 4 3.29 -6.38 3.96
C HIS A 4 3.80 -7.46 2.98
N GLU A 5 2.93 -8.05 2.17
CA GLU A 5 3.29 -9.06 1.18
C GLU A 5 2.19 -9.21 0.13
N ILE A 6 2.54 -9.58 -1.10
CA ILE A 6 1.56 -9.99 -2.11
C ILE A 6 1.30 -11.49 -1.92
N PRO A 7 0.04 -11.92 -1.68
CA PRO A 7 -0.27 -13.33 -1.53
C PRO A 7 0.15 -14.13 -2.76
N ASP A 8 0.58 -15.38 -2.57
CA ASP A 8 1.10 -16.23 -3.66
C ASP A 8 0.13 -16.32 -4.86
N GLU A 9 -1.18 -16.30 -4.59
CA GLU A 9 -2.28 -16.29 -5.57
C GLU A 9 -2.23 -15.09 -6.52
N TYR A 10 -1.61 -13.99 -6.10
CA TYR A 10 -1.49 -12.73 -6.84
C TYR A 10 -0.07 -12.43 -7.32
N ARG A 11 0.92 -13.32 -7.11
CA ARG A 11 2.31 -13.08 -7.57
C ARG A 11 2.41 -12.75 -9.06
N ASN A 12 1.60 -13.41 -9.91
CA ASN A 12 1.53 -13.14 -11.35
C ASN A 12 0.51 -12.04 -11.73
N HIS A 13 -0.28 -11.54 -10.77
CA HIS A 13 -1.37 -10.59 -10.96
C HIS A 13 -1.30 -9.42 -9.96
N ARG A 14 -0.08 -8.95 -9.68
CA ARG A 14 0.21 -7.87 -8.71
C ARG A 14 -0.69 -6.64 -8.88
N LYS A 15 -0.88 -6.21 -10.14
CA LYS A 15 -1.76 -5.08 -10.49
C LYS A 15 -3.20 -5.27 -10.00
N LYS A 16 -3.72 -6.50 -10.05
CA LYS A 16 -5.08 -6.82 -9.57
C LYS A 16 -5.17 -6.66 -8.06
N TYR A 17 -4.14 -7.09 -7.33
CA TYR A 17 -4.08 -6.91 -5.88
C TYR A 17 -4.04 -5.43 -5.48
N ILE A 18 -3.25 -4.62 -6.20
CA ILE A 18 -3.21 -3.17 -5.98
C ILE A 18 -4.55 -2.52 -6.29
N ASP A 19 -5.23 -2.94 -7.37
CA ASP A 19 -6.58 -2.45 -7.67
C ASP A 19 -7.57 -2.76 -6.54
N ILE A 20 -7.50 -3.94 -5.92
CA ILE A 20 -8.32 -4.29 -4.75
C ILE A 20 -7.99 -3.39 -3.56
N LEU A 21 -6.69 -3.16 -3.29
CA LEU A 21 -6.26 -2.28 -2.20
C LEU A 21 -6.83 -0.87 -2.35
N ILE A 22 -6.71 -0.28 -3.53
CA ILE A 22 -7.10 1.12 -3.77
C ILE A 22 -8.61 1.31 -3.97
N LYS A 23 -9.31 0.32 -4.54
CA LYS A 23 -10.75 0.45 -4.86
C LYS A 23 -11.67 -0.10 -3.78
N GLU A 24 -11.21 -1.05 -2.98
CA GLU A 24 -12.06 -1.79 -2.04
C GLU A 24 -11.54 -1.62 -0.61
N MET A 25 -10.31 -2.01 -0.33
CA MET A 25 -9.81 -2.10 1.05
C MET A 25 -9.60 -0.72 1.70
N ILE A 26 -8.93 0.21 1.02
CA ILE A 26 -8.68 1.55 1.56
C ILE A 26 -9.98 2.32 1.81
N PRO A 27 -10.92 2.39 0.85
CA PRO A 27 -12.21 3.04 1.08
C PRO A 27 -12.98 2.42 2.25
N ALA A 28 -13.08 1.09 2.32
CA ALA A 28 -13.80 0.40 3.39
C ALA A 28 -13.19 0.69 4.76
N VAL A 29 -11.86 0.62 4.90
CA VAL A 29 -11.18 0.92 6.16
C VAL A 29 -11.34 2.37 6.60
N ALA A 30 -11.35 3.30 5.66
CA ALA A 30 -11.57 4.71 5.94
C ALA A 30 -13.03 4.99 6.36
N GLU A 31 -14.00 4.39 5.67
CA GLU A 31 -15.43 4.54 5.96
C GLU A 31 -15.78 3.96 7.33
N GLU A 32 -15.29 2.76 7.63
CA GLU A 32 -15.49 2.09 8.92
C GLU A 32 -14.57 2.65 10.03
N LYS A 33 -13.68 3.60 9.70
CA LYS A 33 -12.70 4.21 10.63
C LYS A 33 -11.85 3.18 11.38
N LEU A 34 -11.53 2.08 10.71
CA LEU A 34 -10.77 0.97 11.30
C LEU A 34 -9.28 1.30 11.45
N ALA A 35 -8.79 2.31 10.73
CA ALA A 35 -7.41 2.76 10.82
C ALA A 35 -7.30 4.29 10.72
N VAL A 36 -6.26 4.82 11.36
CA VAL A 36 -5.83 6.23 11.23
C VAL A 36 -4.65 6.35 10.28
N PHE A 37 -3.86 5.29 10.14
CA PHE A 37 -2.65 5.25 9.32
C PHE A 37 -2.75 4.19 8.23
N CYS A 38 -2.18 4.50 7.06
CA CYS A 38 -1.93 3.54 5.99
C CYS A 38 -0.42 3.36 5.86
N ASP A 39 0.06 2.13 6.07
CA ASP A 39 1.47 1.78 6.01
C ASP A 39 1.75 0.92 4.78
N VAL A 40 2.79 1.27 4.02
CA VAL A 40 3.18 0.57 2.80
C VAL A 40 4.67 0.25 2.88
N PHE A 41 4.99 -1.02 2.65
CA PHE A 41 6.37 -1.49 2.53
C PHE A 41 6.84 -1.27 1.09
N CYS A 42 7.56 -0.17 0.86
CA CYS A 42 8.09 0.18 -0.45
C CYS A 42 9.44 -0.52 -0.66
N GLU A 43 9.39 -1.79 -1.04
CA GLU A 43 10.56 -2.61 -1.36
C GLU A 43 10.38 -3.22 -2.75
N LYS A 44 11.44 -3.30 -3.58
CA LYS A 44 11.31 -3.77 -4.98
C LYS A 44 10.66 -5.14 -5.12
N ASP A 45 10.84 -6.00 -4.11
CA ASP A 45 10.27 -7.34 -4.07
C ASP A 45 8.83 -7.37 -3.52
N VAL A 46 8.39 -6.29 -2.85
CA VAL A 46 7.07 -6.17 -2.20
C VAL A 46 6.14 -5.21 -2.95
N PHE A 47 6.49 -3.92 -3.08
CA PHE A 47 5.80 -2.91 -3.89
C PHE A 47 6.82 -1.95 -4.50
N THR A 48 6.70 -1.68 -5.82
CA THR A 48 7.56 -0.68 -6.44
C THR A 48 7.25 0.72 -5.90
N VAL A 49 8.12 1.69 -6.20
CA VAL A 49 7.92 3.09 -5.81
C VAL A 49 6.60 3.63 -6.36
N GLU A 50 6.29 3.34 -7.63
CA GLU A 50 5.06 3.80 -8.29
C GLU A 50 3.82 3.13 -7.70
N GLU A 51 3.91 1.84 -7.34
CA GLU A 51 2.83 1.11 -6.69
C GLU A 51 2.56 1.69 -5.29
N SER A 52 3.62 1.94 -4.53
CA SER A 52 3.55 2.50 -3.17
C SER A 52 3.00 3.92 -3.17
N GLU A 53 3.47 4.77 -4.09
CA GLU A 53 2.95 6.13 -4.27
C GLU A 53 1.44 6.11 -4.53
N ARG A 54 0.98 5.24 -5.42
CA ARG A 54 -0.44 5.14 -5.75
C ARG A 54 -1.28 4.72 -4.55
N ILE A 55 -0.82 3.74 -3.76
CA ILE A 55 -1.52 3.29 -2.55
C ILE A 55 -1.59 4.40 -1.49
N LEU A 56 -0.46 5.07 -1.23
CA LEU A 56 -0.39 6.15 -0.22
C LEU A 56 -1.22 7.38 -0.63
N LEU A 57 -1.24 7.74 -1.92
CA LEU A 57 -2.06 8.84 -2.42
C LEU A 57 -3.56 8.52 -2.27
N THR A 58 -3.98 7.29 -2.58
CA THR A 58 -5.37 6.87 -2.35
C THR A 58 -5.71 6.91 -0.87
N ALA A 59 -4.86 6.36 -0.01
CA ALA A 59 -5.06 6.40 1.44
C ALA A 59 -5.22 7.83 1.97
N LYS A 60 -4.35 8.75 1.52
CA LYS A 60 -4.42 10.17 1.87
C LYS A 60 -5.72 10.82 1.40
N ALA A 61 -6.19 10.50 0.19
CA ALA A 61 -7.47 11.00 -0.33
C ALA A 61 -8.67 10.53 0.51
N HIS A 62 -8.57 9.36 1.14
CA HIS A 62 -9.57 8.81 2.06
C HIS A 62 -9.37 9.22 3.53
N GLY A 63 -8.46 10.15 3.82
CA GLY A 63 -8.26 10.70 5.17
C GLY A 63 -7.38 9.85 6.08
N LEU A 64 -6.73 8.82 5.55
CA LEU A 64 -5.71 8.06 6.27
C LEU A 64 -4.38 8.82 6.22
N ILE A 65 -3.64 8.80 7.33
CA ILE A 65 -2.30 9.40 7.40
C ILE A 65 -1.30 8.40 6.80
N PRO A 66 -0.61 8.74 5.69
CA PRO A 66 0.38 7.86 5.11
C PRO A 66 1.59 7.70 6.05
N LYS A 67 2.01 6.46 6.25
CA LYS A 67 3.31 6.06 6.80
C LYS A 67 3.99 5.19 5.76
N LEU A 68 5.29 5.39 5.60
CA LEU A 68 6.08 4.66 4.62
C LEU A 68 7.28 4.07 5.35
N HIS A 69 7.40 2.75 5.31
CA HIS A 69 8.66 2.08 5.61
C HIS A 69 9.43 2.02 4.28
N ALA A 70 10.34 2.98 4.10
CA ALA A 70 11.32 3.02 3.02
C ALA A 70 12.70 2.69 3.60
N ASP A 71 13.54 2.03 2.81
CA ASP A 71 14.96 1.75 3.10
C ASP A 71 15.27 0.74 4.23
N GLU A 72 14.36 -0.19 4.55
CA GLU A 72 14.62 -1.20 5.59
C GLU A 72 15.60 -2.32 5.13
N LEU A 73 15.77 -2.54 3.81
CA LEU A 73 16.73 -3.51 3.26
C LEU A 73 17.61 -2.95 2.12
N HIS A 74 17.13 -2.03 1.28
CA HIS A 74 17.94 -1.37 0.24
C HIS A 74 17.60 0.11 0.05
N TYR A 75 18.61 0.91 -0.29
CA TYR A 75 18.48 2.36 -0.53
C TYR A 75 17.62 2.63 -1.77
N THR A 76 16.46 3.24 -1.58
CA THR A 76 15.49 3.58 -2.63
C THR A 76 15.49 5.06 -3.03
N GLY A 77 16.34 5.87 -2.39
CA GLY A 77 16.68 7.22 -2.86
C GLY A 77 15.56 8.24 -2.65
N GLY A 78 15.10 8.35 -1.39
CA GLY A 78 14.14 9.36 -0.94
C GLY A 78 14.54 10.80 -1.19
#